data_AF-A0A1R3WXF6-F1
#
_entry.id   AF-A0A1R3WXF6-F1
#
_cell.length_a   1.000
_cell.length_b   1.000
_cell.length_c   1.000
_cell.angle_alpha   90.00
_cell.angle_beta   90.00
_cell.angle_gamma   90.00
#
_symmetry.space_group_name_H-M   'P 1'
#
loop_
_entity.id
_entity.type
_entity.pdbx_description
1 polymer ?
#
loop_
_entity_poly.entity_id
_entity_poly.type
_entity_poly.pdbx_seq_one_letter_code
_entity_poly.pdbx_strand_id
1 'polypeptide(L)'
;MTAAAGDAAWTALLDRFEHDLDTAGDAAGDWHPLGTPLPPHLVDRARALVARQAERMSLLHAELVDTRAHLAALDLVPPSRTITAAYVERDA
;
A
#
# COMPACT_ATOMS: atom_id res chain seq x y z
N MET A 1 17.07 26.99 16.38
CA MET A 1 15.67 26.56 16.15
C MET A 1 15.07 26.25 17.51
N THR A 2 14.07 26.99 17.95
CA THR A 2 13.52 26.89 19.32
C THR A 2 12.77 25.56 19.53
N ALA A 3 12.68 25.09 20.78
CA ALA A 3 12.00 23.82 21.10
C ALA A 3 10.56 23.77 20.57
N ALA A 4 9.84 24.89 20.61
CA ALA A 4 8.47 25.01 20.08
C ALA A 4 8.37 24.82 18.55
N ALA A 5 9.39 25.24 17.79
CA ALA A 5 9.40 25.04 16.34
C ALA A 5 9.64 23.57 15.96
N GLY A 6 10.49 22.86 16.73
CA GLY A 6 10.68 21.42 16.56
C GLY A 6 9.43 20.62 16.91
N ASP A 7 8.69 21.07 17.92
CA ASP A 7 7.45 20.45 18.37
C ASP A 7 6.32 20.51 17.33
N ALA A 8 6.11 21.71 16.77
CA ALA A 8 5.13 21.92 15.70
C ALA A 8 5.48 21.11 14.44
N ALA A 9 6.77 21.02 14.10
CA ALA A 9 7.22 20.23 12.95
C ALA A 9 6.94 18.73 13.14
N TRP A 10 7.21 18.19 14.34
CA TRP A 10 6.89 16.79 14.66
C TRP A 10 5.39 16.52 14.64
N THR A 11 4.59 17.43 15.18
CA THR A 11 3.12 17.30 15.16
C THR A 11 2.61 17.24 13.73
N ALA A 12 3.03 18.18 12.88
CA ALA A 12 2.63 18.21 11.47
C ALA A 12 3.06 16.95 10.69
N LEU A 13 4.25 16.41 10.99
CA LEU A 13 4.71 15.17 10.37
C LEU A 13 3.85 13.96 10.80
N LEU A 14 3.52 13.84 12.08
CA LEU A 14 2.66 12.77 12.59
C LEU A 14 1.22 12.90 12.06
N ASP A 15 0.68 14.10 11.98
CA ASP A 15 -0.64 14.38 11.41
C ASP A 15 -0.71 13.91 9.94
N ARG A 16 0.34 14.21 9.16
CA ARG A 16 0.42 13.77 7.76
C ARG A 16 0.44 12.24 7.67
N PHE A 17 1.23 11.55 8.48
CA PHE A 17 1.25 10.09 8.47
C PHE A 17 -0.09 9.46 8.84
N GLU A 18 -0.81 10.06 9.78
CA GLU A 18 -2.16 9.61 10.16
C GLU A 18 -3.16 9.83 9.03
N HIS A 19 -3.13 11.00 8.39
CA HIS A 19 -3.96 11.29 7.22
C HIS A 19 -3.70 10.30 6.07
N ASP A 20 -2.44 9.97 5.81
CA ASP A 20 -2.05 9.09 4.72
C ASP A 20 -2.47 7.63 4.97
N LEU A 21 -2.53 7.20 6.24
CA LEU A 21 -3.13 5.92 6.63
C LEU A 21 -4.63 5.87 6.36
N ASP A 22 -5.33 6.96 6.68
CA ASP A 22 -6.78 7.03 6.60
C ASP A 22 -7.27 7.20 5.14
N THR A 23 -6.46 7.80 4.26
CA THR A 23 -6.79 8.06 2.85
C THR A 23 -6.30 6.96 1.88
N ALA A 24 -5.82 5.83 2.40
CA ALA A 24 -5.34 4.69 1.62
C ALA A 24 -4.19 5.02 0.62
N GLY A 25 -3.40 6.07 0.88
CA GLY A 25 -2.14 6.32 0.17
C GLY A 25 -2.23 7.22 -1.07
N ASP A 26 -3.24 8.08 -1.18
CA ASP A 26 -3.33 9.06 -2.30
C ASP A 26 -2.31 10.22 -2.17
N ALA A 27 -1.43 10.18 -1.17
CA ALA A 27 -0.44 11.20 -0.89
C ALA A 27 0.83 11.04 -1.75
N ALA A 28 0.84 11.66 -2.93
CA ALA A 28 2.02 11.87 -3.75
C ALA A 28 2.84 13.07 -3.21
N GLY A 29 3.68 12.85 -2.20
CA GLY A 29 4.57 13.90 -1.70
C GLY A 29 5.85 13.33 -1.11
N ASP A 30 6.97 14.02 -1.32
CA ASP A 30 8.26 13.59 -0.81
C ASP A 30 8.29 13.53 0.72
N TRP A 31 8.98 12.54 1.26
CA TRP A 31 9.14 12.33 2.70
C TRP A 31 10.55 12.67 3.14
N HIS A 32 10.63 13.52 4.16
CA HIS A 32 11.89 14.01 4.67
C HIS A 32 11.92 13.80 6.19
N PRO A 33 12.94 13.10 6.72
CA PRO A 33 13.06 12.95 8.17
C PRO A 33 13.36 14.31 8.81
N LEU A 34 12.79 14.56 9.98
CA LEU A 34 13.15 15.72 10.77
C LEU A 34 14.52 15.47 11.41
N GLY A 35 15.41 16.47 11.33
CA GLY A 35 16.72 16.43 11.99
C GLY A 35 16.68 16.73 13.49
N THR A 36 15.49 17.01 14.04
CA THR A 36 15.30 17.30 15.47
C THR A 36 14.84 16.06 16.22
N PRO A 37 15.25 15.87 17.48
CA PRO A 37 14.78 14.75 18.29
C PRO A 37 13.27 14.81 18.50
N LEU A 38 12.63 13.64 18.64
CA LEU A 38 11.20 13.52 18.92
C LEU A 38 10.87 14.05 20.34
N PRO A 39 9.92 14.99 20.48
CA PRO A 39 9.45 15.47 21.78
C PRO A 39 8.90 14.33 22.67
N PRO A 40 9.23 14.28 23.97
CA PRO A 40 8.84 13.18 24.86
C PRO A 40 7.34 12.91 24.92
N HIS A 41 6.51 13.96 24.84
CA HIS A 41 5.05 13.83 24.92
C HIS A 41 4.42 13.30 23.61
N LEU A 42 5.18 13.24 22.51
CA LEU A 42 4.74 12.66 21.24
C LEU A 42 5.20 11.20 21.06
N VAL A 43 5.97 10.65 22.01
CA VAL A 43 6.55 9.30 21.90
C VAL A 43 5.48 8.23 21.77
N ASP A 44 4.45 8.26 22.61
CA ASP A 44 3.40 7.24 22.59
C ASP A 44 2.57 7.33 21.31
N ARG A 45 2.30 8.55 20.83
CA ARG A 45 1.64 8.79 19.54
C ARG A 45 2.46 8.21 18.38
N ALA A 46 3.75 8.52 18.32
CA ALA A 46 4.65 8.00 17.30
C ALA A 46 4.72 6.46 17.32
N ARG A 47 4.75 5.84 18.52
CA ARG A 47 4.74 4.37 18.66
C ARG A 47 3.43 3.76 18.14
N ALA A 48 2.29 4.34 18.49
CA ALA A 48 1.00 3.87 17.99
C ALA A 48 0.91 3.96 16.46
N LEU A 49 1.41 5.06 15.90
CA LEU A 49 1.46 5.25 14.45
C LEU A 49 2.37 4.22 13.76
N VAL A 50 3.56 3.93 14.29
CA VAL A 50 4.46 2.90 13.75
C VAL A 50 3.78 1.52 13.76
N ALA A 51 3.05 1.18 14.83
CA ALA A 51 2.32 -0.09 14.89
C ALA A 51 1.22 -0.17 13.81
N ARG A 52 0.43 0.91 13.64
CA ARG A 52 -0.59 0.99 12.57
C ARG A 52 0.02 0.87 11.17
N GLN A 53 1.16 1.51 10.93
CA GLN A 53 1.88 1.41 9.66
C GLN A 53 2.36 -0.02 9.40
N ALA A 54 2.90 -0.71 10.41
CA ALA A 54 3.34 -2.10 10.30
C ALA A 54 2.17 -3.05 9.97
N GLU A 55 1.02 -2.84 10.59
CA GLU A 55 -0.21 -3.58 10.30
C GLU A 55 -0.67 -3.33 8.85
N ARG A 56 -0.71 -2.06 8.41
CA ARG A 56 -1.09 -1.71 7.03
C ARG A 56 -0.16 -2.33 6.00
N MET A 57 1.15 -2.30 6.23
CA MET A 57 2.14 -2.94 5.36
C MET A 57 1.93 -4.45 5.28
N SER A 58 1.60 -5.09 6.42
CA SER A 58 1.32 -6.53 6.46
C SER A 58 0.07 -6.88 5.65
N LEU A 59 -0.99 -6.08 5.76
CA LEU A 59 -2.21 -6.25 4.97
C LEU A 59 -1.96 -6.07 3.46
N LEU A 60 -1.25 -5.01 3.07
CA LEU A 60 -0.88 -4.76 1.67
C LEU A 60 -0.01 -5.89 1.10
N HIS A 61 0.89 -6.44 1.90
CA HIS A 61 1.71 -7.56 1.48
C HIS A 61 0.87 -8.82 1.25
N ALA A 62 -0.06 -9.12 2.15
CA ALA A 62 -0.98 -10.26 1.99
C ALA A 62 -1.84 -10.10 0.73
N GLU A 63 -2.38 -8.91 0.49
CA GLU A 63 -3.16 -8.57 -0.72
C GLU A 63 -2.33 -8.75 -2.01
N LEU A 64 -1.06 -8.32 -1.99
CA LEU A 64 -0.13 -8.54 -3.11
C LEU A 64 0.14 -10.02 -3.37
N VAL A 65 0.31 -10.83 -2.31
CA VAL A 65 0.51 -12.28 -2.43
C VAL A 65 -0.73 -12.94 -3.04
N ASP A 66 -1.92 -12.58 -2.58
CA ASP A 66 -3.18 -13.11 -3.10
C ASP A 66 -3.39 -12.74 -4.58
N THR A 67 -3.14 -11.47 -4.93
CA THR A 67 -3.22 -10.99 -6.32
C THR A 67 -2.28 -11.76 -7.25
N ARG A 68 -1.06 -12.04 -6.80
CA ARG A 68 -0.09 -12.87 -7.56
C ARG A 68 -0.56 -14.30 -7.74
N ALA A 69 -1.17 -14.90 -6.72
CA ALA A 69 -1.74 -16.25 -6.81
C ALA A 69 -2.90 -16.29 -7.81
N HIS A 70 -3.77 -15.27 -7.83
CA HIS A 70 -4.81 -15.13 -8.83
C HIS A 70 -4.25 -15.04 -10.25
N LEU A 71 -3.23 -14.21 -10.47
CA LEU A 71 -2.59 -14.10 -11.79
C LEU A 71 -1.97 -15.42 -12.24
N ALA A 72 -1.28 -16.13 -11.34
CA ALA A 72 -0.71 -17.44 -11.64
C ALA A 72 -1.80 -18.48 -12.00
N ALA A 73 -2.97 -18.42 -11.37
CA ALA A 73 -4.10 -19.28 -11.72
C ALA A 73 -4.67 -18.95 -13.11
N LEU A 74 -4.74 -17.67 -13.48
CA LEU A 74 -5.17 -17.24 -14.82
C LEU A 74 -4.19 -17.68 -15.90
N ASP A 75 -2.88 -17.65 -15.64
CA ASP A 75 -1.85 -18.11 -16.58
C ASP A 75 -1.94 -19.62 -16.90
N LEU A 76 -2.56 -20.41 -16.02
CA LEU A 76 -2.80 -21.85 -16.23
C LEU A 76 -4.02 -22.12 -17.12
N VAL A 77 -4.89 -21.12 -17.37
CA VAL A 77 -6.05 -21.29 -18.24
C VAL A 77 -5.55 -21.43 -19.68
N PRO A 78 -5.80 -22.57 -20.35
CA PRO A 78 -5.34 -22.75 -21.72
C PRO A 78 -5.97 -21.67 -22.61
N PRO A 79 -5.21 -21.07 -23.55
CA PRO A 79 -5.81 -20.19 -24.54
C PRO A 79 -6.89 -20.99 -25.26
N SER A 80 -8.11 -20.47 -25.31
CA SER A 80 -9.20 -21.08 -26.06
C SER A 80 -8.72 -21.23 -27.50
N ARG A 81 -8.36 -22.47 -27.88
CA ARG A 81 -8.17 -22.81 -29.30
C ARG A 81 -9.44 -22.32 -29.97
N THR A 82 -9.30 -21.35 -30.87
CA THR A 82 -10.33 -21.06 -31.86
C THR A 82 -10.57 -22.37 -32.58
N ILE A 83 -11.61 -23.09 -32.17
CA ILE A 83 -12.15 -24.18 -32.95
C ILE A 83 -12.84 -23.47 -34.10
N THR A 84 -12.06 -23.16 -35.15
CA THR A 84 -12.63 -23.00 -36.48
C THR A 84 -13.27 -24.35 -36.77
N ALA A 85 -14.56 -24.44 -36.48
CA ALA A 85 -15.38 -25.57 -36.85
C ALA A 85 -15.29 -25.69 -38.37
N ALA A 86 -14.42 -26.56 -38.85
CA ALA A 86 -14.48 -27.02 -40.22
C ALA A 86 -15.83 -27.75 -40.34
N TYR A 87 -16.83 -27.06 -40.90
CA TYR A 87 -18.02 -27.70 -41.41
C TYR A 87 -17.55 -28.74 -42.42
N VAL A 88 -17.57 -30.02 -42.03
CA VAL A 88 -17.54 -31.12 -42.99
C VAL A 88 -18.90 -31.09 -43.67
N GLU A 89 -18.95 -30.45 -44.83
CA GLU A 89 -20.08 -30.55 -45.74
C GLU A 89 -20.14 -32.01 -46.19
N ARG A 90 -21.15 -32.72 -45.70
CA ARG A 90 -21.38 -34.12 -46.03
C ARG A 90 -22.27 -34.14 -47.26
N ASP A 91 -21.66 -34.29 -48.44
CA ASP A 91 -22.37 -34.61 -49.67
C ASP A 91 -23.12 -35.95 -49.48
N ALA A 92 -24.43 -35.93 -49.72
CA ALA A 92 -25.29 -37.09 -49.89
C ALA A 92 -26.34 -36.79 -50.97
#